data_AF-A0A7X5UA35-F1
#
_entry.id   AF-A0A7X5UA35-F1
#
_cell.length_a   1.000
_cell.length_b   1.000
_cell.length_c   1.000
_cell.angle_alpha   90.00
_cell.angle_beta   90.00
_cell.angle_gamma   90.00
#
_symmetry.space_group_name_H-M   'P 1'
#
loop_
_entity.id
_entity.type
_entity.pdbx_description
1 polymer ?
#
loop_
_entity_poly.entity_id
_entity_poly.type
_entity_poly.pdbx_seq_one_letter_code
_entity_poly.pdbx_strand_id
1 'polypeptide(L)'
;MHVRRTRRLFAALLATLVATPVFAADLDTPAKKEIAMQLVSSAENSSLDWRAQYSYIEDIQDGRGYTAGIIGFCSGTGDMLDLVKDYQAVSPGNRLAKYIPALQKLANQNSASHAGLDPGFPGDWRAAAKDVAFQVAQDNVRDEQYFTPAVNQAKADGLRTLGQFIYYDAIVMHGPGTSSDSFGGIRKAAMKVAKTPAQGGNETTYLNAFLDARVKVMKQEEAHADTSRVETAQRVFLKAGNFGLDTPLRWKVYGDSYSIP
;
A
#
# COMPACT_ATOMS: atom_id res chain seq x y z
N MET A 1 40.49 -62.02 46.22
CA MET A 1 39.41 -61.97 45.21
C MET A 1 38.52 -60.77 45.51
N HIS A 2 38.84 -59.57 45.01
CA HIS A 2 37.99 -58.36 45.14
C HIS A 2 38.22 -57.46 43.91
N VAL A 3 37.25 -57.43 43.00
CA VAL A 3 37.26 -56.57 41.81
C VAL A 3 36.34 -55.38 42.08
N ARG A 4 36.90 -54.16 42.14
CA ARG A 4 36.14 -52.90 42.21
C ARG A 4 35.55 -52.60 40.82
N ARG A 5 34.22 -52.53 40.72
CA ARG A 5 33.52 -52.00 39.54
C ARG A 5 33.32 -50.48 39.70
N THR A 6 34.01 -49.70 38.88
CA THR A 6 33.76 -48.26 38.71
C THR A 6 32.57 -48.07 37.76
N ARG A 7 31.46 -47.54 38.28
CA ARG A 7 30.34 -47.05 37.45
C ARG A 7 30.69 -45.66 36.92
N ARG A 8 30.84 -45.52 35.59
CA ARG A 8 30.84 -44.22 34.92
C ARG A 8 29.39 -43.81 34.67
N LEU A 9 28.95 -42.72 35.29
CA LEU A 9 27.68 -42.05 34.96
C LEU A 9 27.89 -41.24 33.68
N PHE A 10 27.18 -41.59 32.61
CA PHE A 10 27.01 -40.73 31.44
C PHE A 10 25.86 -39.76 31.73
N ALA A 11 26.17 -38.47 31.88
CA ALA A 11 25.16 -37.43 31.87
C ALA A 11 24.80 -37.12 30.41
N ALA A 12 23.56 -37.41 30.02
CA ALA A 12 23.04 -37.00 28.73
C ALA A 12 22.68 -35.50 28.80
N LEU A 13 23.45 -34.68 28.08
CA LEU A 13 23.16 -33.26 27.92
C LEU A 13 22.03 -33.12 26.88
N LEU A 14 20.78 -32.92 27.33
CA LEU A 14 19.71 -32.50 26.44
C LEU A 14 19.95 -31.04 26.03
N ALA A 15 20.41 -30.83 24.80
CA ALA A 15 20.38 -29.51 24.18
C ALA A 15 18.92 -29.20 23.79
N THR A 16 18.25 -28.36 24.57
CA THR A 16 16.99 -27.73 24.17
C THR A 16 17.28 -26.79 23.00
N LEU A 17 16.83 -27.15 21.80
CA LEU A 17 16.75 -26.23 20.67
C LEU A 17 15.74 -25.13 21.04
N VAL A 18 16.23 -23.96 21.44
CA VAL A 18 15.38 -22.77 21.51
C VAL A 18 15.09 -22.37 20.07
N ALA A 19 13.90 -22.69 19.58
CA ALA A 19 13.43 -22.18 18.30
C ALA A 19 13.38 -20.65 18.42
N THR A 20 14.29 -19.96 17.74
CA THR A 20 14.20 -18.52 17.58
C THR A 20 12.89 -18.21 16.88
N PRO A 21 12.02 -17.34 17.43
CA PRO A 21 10.81 -16.96 16.72
C PRO A 21 11.23 -16.40 15.36
N VAL A 22 10.77 -17.05 14.29
CA VAL A 22 10.87 -16.50 12.94
C VAL A 22 9.96 -15.29 12.96
N PHE A 23 10.54 -14.09 13.12
CA PHE A 23 9.79 -12.86 12.98
C PHE A 23 9.23 -12.84 11.55
N ALA A 24 7.91 -12.72 11.43
CA ALA A 24 7.26 -12.59 10.14
C ALA A 24 7.89 -11.42 9.38
N ALA A 25 8.18 -11.61 8.10
CA ALA A 25 8.78 -10.60 7.25
C ALA A 25 7.87 -9.36 7.18
N ASP A 26 8.44 -8.17 7.36
CA ASP A 26 7.74 -6.91 7.19
C ASP A 26 7.35 -6.68 5.71
N LEU A 27 6.41 -5.76 5.49
CA LEU A 27 5.86 -5.47 4.16
C LEU A 27 6.94 -4.93 3.20
N ASP A 28 7.97 -4.27 3.73
CA ASP A 28 9.10 -3.71 2.97
C ASP A 28 10.11 -4.76 2.48
N THR A 29 9.94 -6.04 2.82
CA THR A 29 10.69 -7.10 2.15
C THR A 29 10.23 -7.25 0.70
N PRO A 30 11.13 -7.56 -0.27
CA PRO A 30 10.77 -7.61 -1.68
C PRO A 30 9.57 -8.51 -2.00
N ALA A 31 9.50 -9.69 -1.38
CA ALA A 31 8.40 -10.62 -1.59
C ALA A 31 7.06 -10.10 -1.06
N LYS A 32 7.04 -9.48 0.13
CA LYS A 32 5.81 -8.91 0.71
C LYS A 32 5.39 -7.63 -0.01
N LYS A 33 6.34 -6.83 -0.49
CA LYS A 33 6.07 -5.65 -1.30
C LYS A 33 5.43 -6.02 -2.64
N GLU A 34 5.93 -7.06 -3.31
CA GLU A 34 5.32 -7.58 -4.53
C GLU A 34 3.87 -8.02 -4.29
N ILE A 35 3.60 -8.75 -3.21
CA ILE A 35 2.23 -9.11 -2.80
C ILE A 35 1.36 -7.87 -2.56
N ALA A 36 1.90 -6.87 -1.87
CA ALA A 36 1.18 -5.62 -1.60
C ALA A 36 0.78 -4.90 -2.89
N MET A 37 1.67 -4.84 -3.89
CA MET A 37 1.37 -4.22 -5.18
C MET A 37 0.26 -4.97 -5.93
N GLN A 38 0.29 -6.31 -5.94
CA GLN A 38 -0.76 -7.12 -6.56
C GLN A 38 -2.12 -6.96 -5.87
N LEU A 39 -2.12 -6.88 -4.53
CA LEU A 39 -3.35 -6.64 -3.76
C LEU A 39 -3.97 -5.28 -4.08
N VAL A 40 -3.16 -4.21 -4.10
CA VAL A 40 -3.63 -2.87 -4.49
C VAL A 40 -4.14 -2.87 -5.93
N SER A 41 -3.37 -3.40 -6.88
CA SER A 41 -3.79 -3.41 -8.29
C SER A 41 -5.06 -4.22 -8.55
N SER A 42 -5.33 -5.26 -7.74
CA SER A 42 -6.61 -5.98 -7.84
C SER A 42 -7.82 -5.10 -7.51
N ALA A 43 -7.63 -4.06 -6.68
CA ALA A 43 -8.65 -3.09 -6.33
C ALA A 43 -8.64 -1.85 -7.23
N GLU A 44 -7.48 -1.39 -7.69
CA GLU A 44 -7.41 -0.21 -8.55
C GLU A 44 -7.70 -0.55 -10.03
N ASN A 45 -7.40 -1.79 -10.47
CA ASN A 45 -7.37 -2.13 -11.90
C ASN A 45 -7.91 -3.53 -12.22
N SER A 46 -8.53 -4.22 -11.26
CA SER A 46 -9.03 -5.60 -11.42
C SER A 46 -8.00 -6.57 -12.04
N SER A 47 -6.73 -6.42 -11.67
CA SER A 47 -5.61 -7.22 -12.20
C SER A 47 -4.53 -7.43 -11.14
N LEU A 48 -3.82 -8.57 -11.21
CA LEU A 48 -2.60 -8.77 -10.43
C LEU A 48 -1.35 -8.25 -11.17
N ASP A 49 -1.44 -8.00 -12.48
CA ASP A 49 -0.35 -7.40 -13.24
C ASP A 49 -0.30 -5.89 -13.01
N TRP A 50 0.21 -5.51 -11.84
CA TRP A 50 0.35 -4.12 -11.42
C TRP A 50 1.34 -3.34 -12.30
N ARG A 51 2.29 -4.02 -12.96
CA ARG A 51 3.27 -3.38 -13.84
C ARG A 51 2.65 -2.92 -15.16
N ALA A 52 1.56 -3.54 -15.62
CA ALA A 52 0.81 -3.02 -16.76
C ALA A 52 0.27 -1.59 -16.53
N GLN A 53 0.14 -1.19 -15.25
CA GLN A 53 -0.48 0.06 -14.83
C GLN A 53 0.46 1.26 -14.90
N TYR A 54 1.77 1.09 -15.15
CA TYR A 54 2.65 2.23 -15.43
C TYR A 54 2.10 3.13 -16.55
N SER A 55 1.40 2.53 -17.51
CA SER A 55 0.80 3.24 -18.66
C SER A 55 -0.64 3.69 -18.46
N TYR A 56 -1.30 3.29 -17.37
CA TYR A 56 -2.67 3.67 -17.08
C TYR A 56 -2.79 5.19 -16.98
N ILE A 57 -3.82 5.75 -17.62
CA ILE A 57 -4.20 7.16 -17.53
C ILE A 57 -5.63 7.34 -18.02
N GLU A 58 -6.49 7.87 -17.15
CA GLU A 58 -7.91 8.12 -17.40
C GLU A 58 -8.40 9.23 -16.46
N ASP A 59 -9.36 10.05 -16.90
CA ASP A 59 -10.16 10.85 -15.98
C ASP A 59 -11.40 10.03 -15.64
N ILE A 60 -11.43 9.49 -14.41
CA ILE A 60 -12.51 8.63 -13.92
C ILE A 60 -13.70 9.43 -13.37
N GLN A 61 -13.72 10.75 -13.59
CA GLN A 61 -14.79 11.67 -13.22
C GLN A 61 -15.04 11.77 -11.71
N ASP A 62 -14.02 11.53 -10.90
CA ASP A 62 -14.06 11.65 -9.43
C ASP A 62 -13.68 13.05 -8.91
N GLY A 63 -13.43 14.00 -9.83
CA GLY A 63 -13.03 15.37 -9.50
C GLY A 63 -11.54 15.57 -9.25
N ARG A 64 -10.68 14.56 -9.49
CA ARG A 64 -9.22 14.66 -9.34
C ARG A 64 -8.48 14.92 -10.67
N GLY A 65 -9.22 14.94 -11.77
CA GLY A 65 -8.69 15.10 -13.14
C GLY A 65 -8.15 13.77 -13.67
N TYR A 66 -7.05 13.80 -14.41
CA TYR A 66 -6.40 12.55 -14.82
C TYR A 66 -5.86 11.80 -13.61
N THR A 67 -6.24 10.53 -13.48
CA THR A 67 -5.70 9.50 -12.61
C THR A 67 -4.81 8.57 -13.42
N ALA A 68 -3.56 8.33 -13.00
CA ALA A 68 -2.60 7.63 -13.84
C ALA A 68 -1.55 6.83 -13.04
N GLY A 69 -0.94 5.83 -13.69
CA GLY A 69 0.17 5.08 -13.12
C GLY A 69 -0.21 4.03 -12.07
N ILE A 70 0.82 3.45 -11.44
CA ILE A 70 0.72 2.24 -10.60
C ILE A 70 -0.07 2.39 -9.28
N ILE A 71 -0.35 3.62 -8.86
CA ILE A 71 -1.15 3.93 -7.66
C ILE A 71 -2.18 5.03 -7.88
N GLY A 72 -2.46 5.41 -9.14
CA GLY A 72 -3.45 6.44 -9.45
C GLY A 72 -3.02 7.87 -9.09
N PHE A 73 -1.82 8.28 -9.48
CA PHE A 73 -1.36 9.68 -9.37
C PHE A 73 -2.35 10.62 -10.07
N CYS A 74 -2.73 11.73 -9.42
CA CYS A 74 -3.76 12.61 -9.96
C CYS A 74 -3.26 14.01 -10.34
N SER A 75 -3.73 14.53 -11.47
CA SER A 75 -3.30 15.87 -11.97
C SER A 75 -3.72 17.01 -11.05
N GLY A 76 -4.84 16.84 -10.33
CA GLY A 76 -5.40 17.86 -9.44
C GLY A 76 -4.84 17.85 -8.02
N THR A 77 -4.17 16.78 -7.58
CA THR A 77 -3.76 16.58 -6.17
C THR A 77 -2.28 16.84 -5.91
N GLY A 78 -1.48 17.02 -6.96
CA GLY A 78 -0.07 17.42 -6.89
C GLY A 78 0.95 16.27 -6.93
N ASP A 79 0.57 15.06 -6.58
CA ASP A 79 1.40 13.85 -6.68
C ASP A 79 1.81 13.53 -8.14
N MET A 80 0.92 13.72 -9.13
CA MET A 80 1.30 13.59 -10.55
C MET A 80 2.33 14.64 -10.97
N LEU A 81 2.23 15.85 -10.43
CA LEU A 81 3.22 16.90 -10.70
C LEU A 81 4.59 16.54 -10.10
N ASP A 82 4.60 16.04 -8.87
CA ASP A 82 5.83 15.60 -8.21
C ASP A 82 6.50 14.47 -9.00
N LEU A 83 5.71 13.50 -9.48
CA LEU A 83 6.19 12.44 -10.37
C LEU A 83 6.81 12.97 -11.66
N VAL A 84 6.14 13.89 -12.36
CA VAL A 84 6.70 14.43 -13.62
C VAL A 84 7.95 15.28 -13.35
N LYS A 85 8.04 15.96 -12.21
CA LYS A 85 9.26 16.66 -11.77
C LYS A 85 10.41 15.69 -11.46
N ASP A 86 10.14 14.59 -10.75
CA ASP A 86 11.14 13.56 -10.45
C ASP A 86 11.65 12.92 -11.74
N TYR A 87 10.74 12.54 -12.64
CA TYR A 87 11.11 12.02 -13.96
C TYR A 87 11.94 13.03 -14.78
N GLN A 88 11.61 14.32 -14.73
CA GLN A 88 12.41 15.37 -15.36
C GLN A 88 13.79 15.57 -14.74
N ALA A 89 13.95 15.34 -13.43
CA ALA A 89 15.24 15.43 -12.77
C ALA A 89 16.20 14.31 -13.21
N VAL A 90 15.68 13.09 -13.38
CA VAL A 90 16.48 11.92 -13.80
C VAL A 90 16.62 11.78 -15.32
N SER A 91 15.64 12.29 -16.09
CA SER A 91 15.63 12.28 -17.55
C SER A 91 15.27 13.66 -18.12
N PRO A 92 16.21 14.63 -18.13
CA PRO A 92 15.93 15.98 -18.58
C PRO A 92 15.50 16.06 -20.05
N GLY A 93 14.42 16.79 -20.32
CA GLY A 93 13.90 16.99 -21.68
C GLY A 93 13.01 15.85 -22.16
N ASN A 94 12.58 14.98 -21.24
CA ASN A 94 11.59 13.96 -21.56
C ASN A 94 10.28 14.57 -22.07
N ARG A 95 9.46 13.73 -22.72
CA ARG A 95 8.20 14.14 -23.34
C ARG A 95 7.18 14.75 -22.38
N LEU A 96 7.24 14.41 -21.09
CA LEU A 96 6.29 14.89 -20.08
C LEU A 96 6.69 16.27 -19.52
N ALA A 97 7.96 16.65 -19.66
CA ALA A 97 8.51 17.90 -19.10
C ALA A 97 7.73 19.15 -19.51
N LYS A 98 7.23 19.18 -20.76
CA LYS A 98 6.44 20.30 -21.30
C LYS A 98 5.11 20.53 -20.57
N TYR A 99 4.61 19.53 -19.84
CA TYR A 99 3.34 19.61 -19.10
C TYR A 99 3.50 20.12 -17.66
N ILE A 100 4.74 20.25 -17.14
CA ILE A 100 5.00 20.69 -15.75
C ILE A 100 4.29 22.01 -15.41
N PRO A 101 4.31 23.07 -16.25
CA PRO A 101 3.62 24.32 -15.93
C PRO A 101 2.09 24.15 -15.81
N ALA A 102 1.49 23.31 -16.65
CA ALA A 102 0.06 23.03 -16.61
C ALA A 102 -0.30 22.23 -15.34
N LEU A 103 0.44 21.14 -15.07
CA LEU A 103 0.28 20.33 -13.86
C LEU A 103 0.43 21.17 -12.58
N GLN A 104 1.42 22.09 -12.53
CA GLN A 104 1.61 22.99 -11.39
C GLN A 104 0.39 23.89 -11.15
N LYS A 105 -0.19 24.43 -12.22
CA LYS A 105 -1.38 25.27 -12.13
C LYS A 105 -2.58 24.47 -11.60
N LEU A 106 -2.80 23.28 -12.13
CA LEU A 106 -3.92 22.41 -11.74
C LEU A 106 -3.82 21.97 -10.28
N ALA A 107 -2.63 21.52 -9.85
CA ALA A 107 -2.37 21.12 -8.47
C ALA A 107 -2.60 22.28 -7.49
N ASN A 108 -2.11 23.49 -7.79
CA ASN A 108 -2.31 24.66 -6.93
C ASN A 108 -3.78 25.06 -6.78
N GLN A 109 -4.61 24.70 -7.75
CA GLN A 109 -6.04 25.02 -7.79
C GLN A 109 -6.92 23.87 -7.30
N ASN A 110 -6.35 22.70 -6.97
CA ASN A 110 -7.09 21.46 -6.77
C ASN A 110 -8.09 21.21 -7.90
N SER A 111 -7.65 21.36 -9.15
CA SER A 111 -8.54 21.39 -10.32
C SER A 111 -8.52 20.09 -11.11
N ALA A 112 -9.71 19.56 -11.42
CA ALA A 112 -9.92 18.44 -12.35
C ALA A 112 -9.78 18.82 -13.84
N SER A 113 -9.45 20.08 -14.17
CA SER A 113 -9.40 20.53 -15.56
C SER A 113 -8.25 19.88 -16.35
N HIS A 114 -8.45 19.65 -17.65
CA HIS A 114 -7.39 19.19 -18.56
C HIS A 114 -6.66 20.33 -19.29
N ALA A 115 -6.86 21.59 -18.86
CA ALA A 115 -6.30 22.75 -19.53
C ALA A 115 -4.76 22.70 -19.58
N GLY A 116 -4.22 22.67 -20.79
CA GLY A 116 -2.77 22.57 -21.03
C GLY A 116 -2.21 21.14 -21.02
N LEU A 117 -3.05 20.13 -20.76
CA LEU A 117 -2.71 18.71 -20.89
C LEU A 117 -3.23 18.14 -22.22
N ASP A 118 -4.49 18.42 -22.54
CA ASP A 118 -5.15 17.88 -23.73
C ASP A 118 -4.68 18.51 -25.04
N PRO A 119 -4.73 17.75 -26.16
CA PRO A 119 -5.09 16.32 -26.24
C PRO A 119 -3.88 15.38 -26.09
N GLY A 120 -2.67 15.92 -25.95
CA GLY A 120 -1.43 15.14 -26.09
C GLY A 120 -1.03 14.34 -24.85
N PHE A 121 -1.43 14.79 -23.66
CA PHE A 121 -0.92 14.24 -22.40
C PHE A 121 -1.15 12.73 -22.22
N PRO A 122 -2.35 12.16 -22.47
CA PRO A 122 -2.54 10.71 -22.36
C PRO A 122 -1.67 9.90 -23.33
N GLY A 123 -1.45 10.40 -24.54
CA GLY A 123 -0.59 9.76 -25.54
C GLY A 123 0.87 9.77 -25.10
N ASP A 124 1.34 10.92 -24.62
CA ASP A 124 2.70 11.07 -24.12
C ASP A 124 2.93 10.28 -22.82
N TRP A 125 1.95 10.20 -21.92
CA TRP A 125 2.04 9.36 -20.72
C TRP A 125 2.27 7.89 -21.06
N ARG A 126 1.43 7.31 -21.92
CA ARG A 126 1.56 5.90 -22.36
C ARG A 126 2.89 5.64 -23.06
N ALA A 127 3.41 6.63 -23.76
CA ALA A 127 4.70 6.49 -24.42
C ALA A 127 5.89 6.66 -23.44
N ALA A 128 5.76 7.49 -22.41
CA ALA A 128 6.73 7.60 -21.31
C ALA A 128 6.76 6.32 -20.47
N ALA A 129 5.63 5.64 -20.29
CA ALA A 129 5.53 4.38 -19.54
C ALA A 129 6.41 3.23 -20.08
N LYS A 130 6.95 3.36 -21.30
CA LYS A 130 7.93 2.44 -21.89
C LYS A 130 9.37 2.72 -21.46
N ASP A 131 9.62 3.92 -20.92
CA ASP A 131 10.92 4.33 -20.42
C ASP A 131 11.09 3.83 -18.97
N VAL A 132 12.17 3.08 -18.74
CA VAL A 132 12.53 2.57 -17.41
C VAL A 132 12.72 3.71 -16.41
N ALA A 133 13.23 4.86 -16.84
CA ALA A 133 13.38 6.02 -15.95
C ALA A 133 12.03 6.55 -15.45
N PHE A 134 10.98 6.50 -16.26
CA PHE A 134 9.64 6.90 -15.82
C PHE A 134 8.99 5.85 -14.91
N GLN A 135 9.24 4.56 -15.15
CA GLN A 135 8.81 3.48 -14.26
C GLN A 135 9.45 3.62 -12.87
N VAL A 136 10.76 3.88 -12.83
CA VAL A 136 11.50 4.13 -11.59
C VAL A 136 10.98 5.38 -10.87
N ALA A 137 10.68 6.46 -11.59
CA ALA A 137 10.09 7.66 -10.99
C ALA A 137 8.72 7.36 -10.35
N GLN A 138 7.88 6.55 -11.00
CA GLN A 138 6.61 6.09 -10.40
C GLN A 138 6.84 5.26 -9.13
N ASP A 139 7.82 4.35 -9.15
CA ASP A 139 8.19 3.55 -7.97
C ASP A 139 8.69 4.42 -6.82
N ASN A 140 9.51 5.43 -7.12
CA ASN A 140 10.07 6.36 -6.13
C ASN A 140 8.95 7.17 -5.46
N VAL A 141 8.08 7.83 -6.23
CA VAL A 141 7.01 8.65 -5.66
C VAL A 141 6.02 7.80 -4.86
N ARG A 142 5.67 6.60 -5.34
CA ARG A 142 4.90 5.63 -4.54
C ARG A 142 5.60 5.37 -3.20
N ASP A 143 6.89 5.11 -3.24
CA ASP A 143 7.64 4.73 -2.05
C ASP A 143 7.79 5.87 -1.06
N GLU A 144 8.10 7.06 -1.53
CA GLU A 144 8.35 8.25 -0.72
C GLU A 144 7.07 8.79 -0.07
N GLN A 145 5.97 8.84 -0.84
CA GLN A 145 4.74 9.51 -0.38
C GLN A 145 3.74 8.55 0.27
N TYR A 146 3.75 7.25 -0.08
CA TYR A 146 2.71 6.30 0.34
C TYR A 146 3.29 5.11 1.09
N PHE A 147 4.12 4.28 0.43
CA PHE A 147 4.54 3.00 0.97
C PHE A 147 5.40 3.13 2.22
N THR A 148 6.50 3.90 2.13
CA THR A 148 7.43 4.06 3.26
C THR A 148 6.78 4.74 4.46
N PRO A 149 6.02 5.85 4.30
CA PRO A 149 5.29 6.45 5.42
C PRO A 149 4.30 5.49 6.09
N ALA A 150 3.51 4.74 5.30
CA ALA A 150 2.54 3.80 5.85
C ALA A 150 3.19 2.64 6.61
N VAL A 151 4.23 2.03 6.03
CA VAL A 151 4.96 0.92 6.65
C VAL A 151 5.65 1.40 7.93
N ASN A 152 6.31 2.55 7.90
CA ASN A 152 6.96 3.12 9.10
C ASN A 152 5.94 3.44 10.20
N GLN A 153 4.80 4.02 9.85
CA GLN A 153 3.75 4.34 10.82
C GLN A 153 3.12 3.07 11.41
N ALA A 154 2.91 2.03 10.60
CA ALA A 154 2.41 0.74 11.06
C ALA A 154 3.40 0.04 11.99
N LYS A 155 4.72 0.07 11.67
CA LYS A 155 5.79 -0.42 12.55
C LYS A 155 5.81 0.32 13.88
N ALA A 156 5.68 1.65 13.85
CA ALA A 156 5.59 2.47 15.07
C ALA A 156 4.37 2.15 15.93
N ASP A 157 3.27 1.71 15.31
CA ASP A 157 2.07 1.23 16.01
C ASP A 157 2.17 -0.23 16.47
N GLY A 158 3.27 -0.92 16.14
CA GLY A 158 3.50 -2.33 16.49
C GLY A 158 2.69 -3.31 15.64
N LEU A 159 2.32 -2.92 14.41
CA LEU A 159 1.56 -3.76 13.49
C LEU A 159 2.45 -4.72 12.70
N ARG A 160 1.98 -5.95 12.55
CA ARG A 160 2.58 -6.96 11.67
C ARG A 160 2.24 -6.68 10.20
N THR A 161 2.77 -7.50 9.30
CA THR A 161 2.70 -7.34 7.83
C THR A 161 1.30 -7.03 7.30
N LEU A 162 0.26 -7.72 7.79
CA LEU A 162 -1.13 -7.43 7.40
C LEU A 162 -1.55 -6.01 7.79
N GLY A 163 -1.22 -5.55 9.00
CA GLY A 163 -1.55 -4.19 9.44
C GLY A 163 -0.77 -3.12 8.67
N GLN A 164 0.48 -3.41 8.30
CA GLN A 164 1.27 -2.57 7.40
C GLN A 164 0.61 -2.46 6.02
N PHE A 165 0.12 -3.57 5.46
CA PHE A 165 -0.63 -3.55 4.19
C PHE A 165 -1.93 -2.76 4.31
N ILE A 166 -2.69 -2.94 5.40
CA ILE A 166 -3.94 -2.20 5.64
C ILE A 166 -3.68 -0.68 5.68
N TYR A 167 -2.57 -0.24 6.30
CA TYR A 167 -2.17 1.17 6.28
C TYR A 167 -1.78 1.64 4.88
N TYR A 168 -1.00 0.84 4.16
CA TYR A 168 -0.57 1.16 2.80
C TYR A 168 -1.75 1.33 1.85
N ASP A 169 -2.68 0.38 1.86
CA ASP A 169 -3.88 0.44 1.02
C ASP A 169 -4.80 1.62 1.40
N ALA A 170 -4.83 2.01 2.68
CA ALA A 170 -5.58 3.18 3.12
C ALA A 170 -4.93 4.50 2.67
N ILE A 171 -3.61 4.65 2.76
CA ILE A 171 -2.94 5.89 2.31
C ILE A 171 -2.98 6.05 0.79
N VAL A 172 -2.99 4.94 0.02
CA VAL A 172 -3.18 4.99 -1.44
C VAL A 172 -4.54 5.59 -1.77
N MET A 173 -5.61 5.07 -1.14
CA MET A 173 -6.98 5.51 -1.45
C MET A 173 -7.34 6.88 -0.88
N HIS A 174 -6.87 7.19 0.33
CA HIS A 174 -7.29 8.37 1.09
C HIS A 174 -6.24 9.48 1.14
N GLY A 175 -5.07 9.24 0.55
CA GLY A 175 -3.93 10.14 0.59
C GLY A 175 -3.30 10.31 1.98
N PRO A 176 -2.10 10.90 2.04
CA PRO A 176 -1.51 11.38 3.28
C PRO A 176 -2.31 12.56 3.85
N GLY A 177 -2.17 12.83 5.15
CA GLY A 177 -2.76 14.01 5.77
C GLY A 177 -3.32 13.77 7.16
N THR A 178 -4.00 14.79 7.69
CA THR A 178 -4.64 14.74 9.02
C THR A 178 -6.12 15.16 9.02
N SER A 179 -6.69 15.44 7.84
CA SER A 179 -8.14 15.64 7.68
C SER A 179 -8.88 14.35 8.05
N SER A 180 -10.17 14.46 8.38
CA SER A 180 -10.96 13.32 8.90
C SER A 180 -11.09 12.14 7.93
N ASP A 181 -10.99 12.42 6.63
CA ASP A 181 -11.06 11.49 5.51
C ASP A 181 -9.70 10.98 5.03
N SER A 182 -8.59 11.64 5.39
CA SER A 182 -7.24 11.17 5.07
C SER A 182 -6.77 10.00 5.95
N PHE A 183 -5.68 9.34 5.54
CA PHE A 183 -5.05 8.25 6.31
C PHE A 183 -4.83 8.59 7.79
N GLY A 184 -4.26 9.77 8.10
CA GLY A 184 -4.00 10.16 9.48
C GLY A 184 -5.27 10.40 10.29
N GLY A 185 -6.35 10.88 9.66
CA GLY A 185 -7.66 11.01 10.27
C GLY A 185 -8.30 9.67 10.60
N ILE A 186 -8.26 8.72 9.67
CA ILE A 186 -8.74 7.35 9.84
C ILE A 186 -7.99 6.66 10.99
N ARG A 187 -6.66 6.74 10.99
CA ARG A 187 -5.82 6.23 12.08
C ARG A 187 -6.20 6.83 13.43
N LYS A 188 -6.37 8.17 13.49
CA LYS A 188 -6.78 8.88 14.71
C LYS A 188 -8.17 8.44 15.19
N ALA A 189 -9.11 8.17 14.28
CA ALA A 189 -10.42 7.66 14.61
C ALA A 189 -10.34 6.24 15.20
N ALA A 190 -9.54 5.36 14.60
CA ALA A 190 -9.30 3.99 15.09
C ALA A 190 -8.70 3.98 16.51
N MET A 191 -7.72 4.84 16.76
CA MET A 191 -7.03 4.96 18.06
C MET A 191 -7.94 5.46 19.19
N LYS A 192 -9.06 6.12 18.89
CA LYS A 192 -10.08 6.48 19.90
C LYS A 192 -10.89 5.27 20.37
N VAL A 193 -10.96 4.22 19.55
CA VAL A 193 -11.76 3.01 19.79
C VAL A 193 -10.90 1.89 20.38
N ALA A 194 -9.68 1.72 19.88
CA ALA A 194 -8.77 0.66 20.30
C ALA A 194 -7.32 1.15 20.40
N LYS A 195 -6.61 0.71 21.44
CA LYS A 195 -5.17 0.95 21.57
C LYS A 195 -4.39 0.19 20.50
N THR A 196 -3.33 0.78 19.97
CA THR A 196 -2.39 0.08 19.09
C THR A 196 -1.62 -1.00 19.87
N PRO A 197 -1.04 -2.01 19.20
CA PRO A 197 -0.12 -2.94 19.84
C PRO A 197 1.04 -2.28 20.59
N ALA A 198 1.63 -1.21 20.04
CA ALA A 198 2.67 -0.43 20.72
C ALA A 198 2.18 0.23 22.03
N GLN A 199 0.87 0.43 22.19
CA GLN A 199 0.23 0.91 23.41
C GLN A 199 -0.31 -0.22 24.31
N GLY A 200 0.07 -1.48 24.03
CA GLY A 200 -0.38 -2.67 24.75
C GLY A 200 -1.77 -3.18 24.34
N GLY A 201 -2.29 -2.73 23.19
CA GLY A 201 -3.57 -3.19 22.65
C GLY A 201 -3.47 -4.52 21.91
N ASN A 202 -4.61 -5.18 21.69
CA ASN A 202 -4.69 -6.35 20.82
C ASN A 202 -4.75 -5.92 19.36
N GLU A 203 -3.89 -6.49 18.51
CA GLU A 203 -3.81 -6.11 17.10
C GLU A 203 -5.10 -6.41 16.32
N THR A 204 -5.77 -7.54 16.56
CA THR A 204 -7.06 -7.85 15.92
C THR A 204 -8.10 -6.79 16.25
N THR A 205 -8.18 -6.38 17.52
CA THR A 205 -9.10 -5.33 17.97
C THR A 205 -8.76 -4.00 17.30
N TYR A 206 -7.48 -3.63 17.26
CA TYR A 206 -7.03 -2.40 16.62
C TYR A 206 -7.34 -2.38 15.11
N LEU A 207 -6.98 -3.45 14.38
CA LEU A 207 -7.20 -3.52 12.94
C LEU A 207 -8.68 -3.55 12.58
N ASN A 208 -9.56 -4.19 13.37
CA ASN A 208 -11.00 -4.06 13.15
C ASN A 208 -11.48 -2.61 13.34
N ALA A 209 -11.04 -1.93 14.40
CA ALA A 209 -11.38 -0.52 14.61
C ALA A 209 -10.87 0.38 13.46
N PHE A 210 -9.70 0.10 12.91
CA PHE A 210 -9.16 0.81 11.76
C PHE A 210 -9.98 0.56 10.49
N LEU A 211 -10.28 -0.70 10.17
CA LEU A 211 -11.09 -1.06 9.00
C LEU A 211 -12.51 -0.51 9.11
N ASP A 212 -13.10 -0.48 10.31
CA ASP A 212 -14.41 0.15 10.56
C ASP A 212 -14.39 1.65 10.29
N ALA A 213 -13.36 2.35 10.80
CA ALA A 213 -13.17 3.78 10.56
C ALA A 213 -12.96 4.07 9.06
N ARG A 214 -12.18 3.24 8.38
CA ARG A 214 -11.92 3.35 6.94
C ARG A 214 -13.20 3.15 6.12
N VAL A 215 -13.95 2.07 6.37
CA VAL A 215 -15.22 1.79 5.67
C VAL A 215 -16.22 2.93 5.85
N LYS A 216 -16.24 3.58 7.01
CA LYS A 216 -17.07 4.76 7.24
C LYS A 216 -16.68 5.93 6.32
N VAL A 217 -15.38 6.18 6.13
CA VAL A 217 -14.90 7.24 5.23
C VAL A 217 -15.18 6.87 3.77
N MET A 218 -14.89 5.63 3.35
CA MET A 218 -15.17 5.16 1.98
C MET A 218 -16.63 5.38 1.58
N LYS A 219 -17.58 5.12 2.48
CA LYS A 219 -19.02 5.31 2.24
C LYS A 219 -19.47 6.77 2.14
N GLN A 220 -18.61 7.75 2.44
CA GLN A 220 -18.92 9.17 2.30
C GLN A 220 -18.70 9.68 0.87
N GLU A 221 -17.89 8.97 0.08
CA GLU A 221 -17.58 9.30 -1.31
C GLU A 221 -18.26 8.27 -2.22
N GLU A 222 -19.17 8.71 -3.09
CA GLU A 222 -19.94 7.79 -3.96
C GLU A 222 -19.02 6.93 -4.83
N ALA A 223 -17.94 7.52 -5.37
CA ALA A 223 -16.91 6.81 -6.12
C ALA A 223 -16.23 5.67 -5.34
N HIS A 224 -16.30 5.68 -4.01
CA HIS A 224 -15.64 4.75 -3.11
C HIS A 224 -16.63 3.90 -2.28
N ALA A 225 -17.93 3.89 -2.63
CA ALA A 225 -18.96 3.23 -1.84
C ALA A 225 -18.81 1.69 -1.79
N ASP A 226 -18.20 1.08 -2.81
CA ASP A 226 -17.81 -0.33 -2.77
C ASP A 226 -16.64 -0.54 -1.80
N THR A 227 -16.87 -1.38 -0.79
CA THR A 227 -15.92 -1.63 0.31
C THR A 227 -15.32 -3.04 0.24
N SER A 228 -15.42 -3.73 -0.89
CA SER A 228 -14.96 -5.11 -1.09
C SER A 228 -13.46 -5.28 -0.84
N ARG A 229 -12.62 -4.29 -1.19
CA ARG A 229 -11.18 -4.27 -0.85
C ARG A 229 -10.93 -4.41 0.66
N VAL A 230 -11.87 -3.98 1.50
CA VAL A 230 -11.87 -4.20 2.94
C VAL A 230 -12.61 -5.49 3.30
N GLU A 231 -13.88 -5.59 2.95
CA GLU A 231 -14.81 -6.60 3.49
C GLU A 231 -14.52 -8.02 2.97
N THR A 232 -14.13 -8.16 1.71
CA THR A 232 -13.87 -9.45 1.05
C THR A 232 -12.39 -9.70 0.75
N ALA A 233 -11.49 -8.85 1.26
CA ALA A 233 -10.05 -9.07 1.24
C ALA A 233 -9.38 -8.84 2.61
N GLN A 234 -9.16 -7.60 3.05
CA GLN A 234 -8.42 -7.32 4.30
C GLN A 234 -9.05 -7.97 5.52
N ARG A 235 -10.39 -7.92 5.66
CA ARG A 235 -11.10 -8.60 6.74
C ARG A 235 -11.03 -10.12 6.63
N VAL A 236 -10.93 -10.69 5.43
CA VAL A 236 -10.77 -12.13 5.24
C VAL A 236 -9.42 -12.57 5.79
N PHE A 237 -8.34 -11.85 5.47
CA PHE A 237 -7.01 -12.14 6.02
C PHE A 237 -6.95 -11.96 7.53
N LEU A 238 -7.60 -10.90 8.06
CA LEU A 238 -7.65 -10.65 9.49
C LEU A 238 -8.43 -11.74 10.24
N LYS A 239 -9.59 -12.14 9.74
CA LYS A 239 -10.42 -13.22 10.32
C LYS A 239 -9.70 -14.57 10.30
N ALA A 240 -8.88 -14.81 9.28
CA ALA A 240 -8.03 -16.00 9.21
C ALA A 240 -6.81 -15.95 10.15
N GLY A 241 -6.56 -14.83 10.84
CA GLY A 241 -5.38 -14.64 11.68
C GLY A 241 -4.07 -14.56 10.88
N ASN A 242 -4.14 -14.26 9.58
CA ASN A 242 -2.97 -14.21 8.70
C ASN A 242 -2.23 -12.87 8.84
N PHE A 243 -1.68 -12.60 10.03
CA PHE A 243 -0.95 -11.36 10.31
C PHE A 243 0.37 -11.22 9.54
N GLY A 244 0.95 -12.33 9.10
CA GLY A 244 2.13 -12.36 8.26
C GLY A 244 1.84 -12.04 6.79
N LEU A 245 0.57 -11.96 6.39
CA LEU A 245 0.17 -11.85 4.98
C LEU A 245 0.83 -12.96 4.14
N ASP A 246 0.83 -14.18 4.66
CA ASP A 246 1.49 -15.35 4.08
C ASP A 246 0.61 -15.99 3.01
N THR A 247 1.25 -16.50 1.95
CA THR A 247 0.55 -17.21 0.88
C THR A 247 0.24 -18.66 1.30
N PRO A 248 -0.81 -19.30 0.75
CA PRO A 248 -1.70 -18.80 -0.29
C PRO A 248 -2.68 -17.72 0.21
N LEU A 249 -2.82 -16.64 -0.57
CA LEU A 249 -3.83 -15.59 -0.36
C LEU A 249 -4.99 -15.81 -1.34
N ARG A 250 -6.22 -15.65 -0.85
CA ARG A 250 -7.45 -15.72 -1.65
C ARG A 250 -8.41 -14.65 -1.19
N TRP A 251 -8.93 -13.84 -2.11
CA TRP A 251 -9.83 -12.74 -1.80
C TRP A 251 -10.74 -12.42 -2.98
N LYS A 252 -11.68 -11.50 -2.74
CA LYS A 252 -12.48 -10.91 -3.81
C LYS A 252 -12.49 -9.39 -3.72
N VAL A 253 -12.52 -8.74 -4.88
CA VAL A 253 -12.81 -7.30 -5.03
C VAL A 253 -13.79 -7.15 -6.20
N TYR A 254 -14.83 -6.33 -6.03
CA TYR A 254 -15.90 -6.12 -7.03
C TYR A 254 -16.61 -7.41 -7.52
N GLY A 255 -16.52 -8.49 -6.74
CA GLY A 255 -17.06 -9.81 -7.09
C GLY A 255 -16.05 -10.75 -7.76
N ASP A 256 -14.96 -10.22 -8.33
CA ASP A 256 -13.90 -10.98 -8.97
C ASP A 256 -13.03 -11.70 -7.95
N SER A 257 -12.60 -12.92 -8.27
CA SER A 257 -11.80 -13.75 -7.38
C SER A 257 -10.34 -13.72 -7.76
N TYR A 258 -9.48 -13.48 -6.77
CA TYR A 258 -8.03 -13.42 -6.95
C TYR A 258 -7.33 -14.42 -6.03
N SER A 259 -6.14 -14.84 -6.45
CA SER A 259 -5.27 -15.66 -5.60
C SER A 259 -3.79 -15.45 -5.88
N ILE A 260 -2.99 -15.44 -4.83
CA ILE A 260 -1.53 -15.55 -4.89
C ILE A 260 -1.16 -16.88 -4.23
N PRO A 261 -0.51 -17.82 -4.94
CA PRO A 261 -0.21 -19.15 -4.42
C PRO A 261 0.81 -19.15 -3.28
#